data_AF-A0A849ZIV2-F1
#
_entry.id   AF-A0A849ZIV2-F1
#
_cell.length_a   1.000
_cell.length_b   1.000
_cell.length_c   1.000
_cell.angle_alpha   90.00
_cell.angle_beta   90.00
_cell.angle_gamma   90.00
#
_symmetry.space_group_name_H-M   'P 1'
#
loop_
_entity.id
_entity.type
_entity.pdbx_description
1 polymer ?
#
loop_
_entity_poly.entity_id
_entity_poly.type
_entity_poly.pdbx_seq_one_letter_code
_entity_poly.pdbx_strand_id
1 'polypeptide(L)'
;MMADKDHEGFIRALGLGPEDHVATVPLETPRAASSGSLAEAARRACGAEVQAFDRLLPALAWLGSRLPAGTLLVTGSFYHLAAARRLLRRTS
;
A
#
# COMPACT_ATOMS: atom_id res chain seq x y z
N MET A 1 1.99 -2.52 -7.52
CA MET A 1 2.02 -3.90 -8.07
C MET A 1 2.06 -3.83 -9.58
N MET A 2 2.51 -4.88 -10.29
CA MET A 2 2.39 -4.92 -11.77
C MET A 2 0.92 -5.06 -12.18
N ALA A 3 0.55 -4.50 -13.34
CA ALA A 3 -0.83 -4.43 -13.81
C ALA A 3 -1.42 -5.79 -14.22
N ASP A 4 -0.58 -6.77 -14.57
CA ASP A 4 -0.95 -8.13 -15.00
C ASP A 4 -1.33 -9.07 -13.85
N LYS A 5 -1.36 -8.59 -12.60
CA LYS A 5 -1.58 -9.41 -11.41
C LYS A 5 -3.05 -9.40 -10.97
N ASP A 6 -3.47 -10.48 -10.30
CA ASP A 6 -4.75 -10.53 -9.60
C ASP A 6 -4.68 -9.69 -8.31
N HIS A 7 -5.00 -8.40 -8.43
CA HIS A 7 -4.96 -7.47 -7.31
C HIS A 7 -6.01 -7.82 -6.25
N GLU A 8 -7.23 -8.15 -6.66
CA GLU A 8 -8.31 -8.44 -5.72
C GLU A 8 -8.08 -9.75 -4.96
N GLY A 9 -7.68 -10.82 -5.65
CA GLY A 9 -7.35 -12.09 -5.01
C GLY A 9 -6.19 -11.95 -4.02
N PHE A 10 -5.14 -11.19 -4.40
CA PHE A 10 -4.05 -10.88 -3.48
C PHE A 10 -4.54 -10.12 -2.23
N ILE A 11 -5.37 -9.09 -2.40
CA ILE A 11 -5.86 -8.27 -1.28
C ILE A 11 -6.80 -9.07 -0.38
N ARG A 12 -7.68 -9.92 -0.94
CA ARG A 12 -8.53 -10.84 -0.15
C ARG A 12 -7.68 -11.78 0.70
N ALA A 13 -6.58 -12.29 0.17
CA ALA A 13 -5.68 -13.18 0.90
C ALA A 13 -4.98 -12.52 2.08
N LEU A 14 -4.92 -11.18 2.15
CA LEU A 14 -4.38 -10.46 3.30
C LEU A 14 -5.33 -10.46 4.51
N GLY A 15 -6.62 -10.78 4.32
CA GLY A 15 -7.59 -10.87 5.42
C GLY A 15 -7.89 -9.54 6.12
N LEU A 16 -7.77 -8.42 5.41
CA LEU A 16 -7.94 -7.08 5.98
C LEU A 16 -9.41 -6.78 6.34
N GLY A 17 -9.62 -6.22 7.52
CA GLY A 17 -10.92 -5.87 8.10
C GLY A 17 -11.14 -4.37 8.29
N PRO A 18 -12.26 -3.98 8.94
CA PRO A 18 -12.66 -2.56 9.11
C PRO A 18 -11.69 -1.70 9.92
N GLU A 19 -10.90 -2.32 10.80
CA GLU A 19 -9.89 -1.64 11.64
C GLU A 19 -8.55 -1.46 10.90
N ASP A 20 -8.41 -2.01 9.69
CA ASP A 20 -7.19 -1.89 8.90
C ASP A 20 -7.20 -0.66 8.00
N HIS A 21 -6.00 -0.18 7.68
CA HIS A 21 -5.78 0.96 6.79
C HIS A 21 -4.85 0.57 5.65
N VAL A 22 -5.26 0.88 4.42
CA VAL A 22 -4.52 0.54 3.20
C VAL A 22 -4.16 1.82 2.45
N ALA A 23 -2.87 2.04 2.26
CA ALA A 23 -2.37 3.07 1.36
C ALA A 23 -1.84 2.43 0.07
N THR A 24 -2.28 2.92 -1.08
CA THR A 24 -1.76 2.51 -2.38
C THR A 24 -0.88 3.60 -2.97
N VAL A 25 0.24 3.21 -3.56
CA VAL A 25 1.26 4.10 -4.11
C VAL A 25 1.67 3.56 -5.48
N PRO A 26 1.85 4.42 -6.51
CA PRO A 26 2.29 3.97 -7.81
C PRO A 26 3.72 3.45 -7.75
N LEU A 27 4.03 2.50 -8.62
CA LEU A 27 5.41 2.16 -8.94
C LEU A 27 5.82 2.98 -10.16
N GLU A 28 7.03 3.54 -10.14
CA GLU A 28 7.62 4.30 -11.26
C GLU A 28 8.08 3.36 -12.38
N THR A 29 7.16 2.57 -12.94
CA THR A 29 7.42 1.69 -14.06
C THR A 29 6.21 1.66 -14.99
N PRO A 30 6.38 1.60 -16.33
CA PRO A 30 5.26 1.56 -17.28
C PRO A 30 4.32 0.36 -17.12
N ARG A 31 4.79 -0.72 -16.50
CA ARG A 31 4.01 -1.96 -16.29
C ARG A 31 3.24 -1.98 -14.96
N ALA A 32 3.35 -0.91 -14.18
CA ALA A 32 2.69 -0.83 -12.89
C ALA A 32 1.21 -0.49 -13.03
N ALA A 33 0.40 -1.09 -12.17
CA ALA A 33 -0.94 -0.61 -11.91
C ALA A 33 -0.87 0.80 -11.28
N SER A 34 -1.81 1.68 -11.64
CA SER A 34 -1.93 2.99 -11.01
C SER A 34 -2.38 2.84 -9.55
N SER A 35 -2.03 3.79 -8.69
CA SER A 35 -2.53 3.82 -7.30
C SER A 35 -4.07 3.82 -7.25
N GLY A 36 -4.72 4.58 -8.13
CA GLY A 36 -6.18 4.59 -8.27
C GLY A 36 -6.76 3.20 -8.54
N SER A 37 -6.22 2.48 -9.53
CA SER A 37 -6.71 1.13 -9.87
C SER A 37 -6.51 0.12 -8.72
N LEU A 38 -5.39 0.21 -8.00
CA LEU A 38 -5.12 -0.62 -6.82
C LEU A 38 -6.05 -0.29 -5.65
N ALA A 39 -6.38 1.00 -5.46
CA ALA A 39 -7.30 1.42 -4.42
C ALA A 39 -8.73 0.95 -4.70
N GLU A 40 -9.18 1.01 -5.96
CA GLU A 40 -10.48 0.44 -6.35
C GLU A 40 -10.55 -1.06 -6.13
N ALA A 41 -9.51 -1.81 -6.54
CA ALA A 41 -9.42 -3.25 -6.26
C ALA A 41 -9.46 -3.54 -4.75
N ALA A 42 -8.74 -2.76 -3.94
CA ALA A 42 -8.74 -2.91 -2.49
C ALA A 42 -10.12 -2.67 -1.86
N ARG A 43 -10.82 -1.60 -2.28
CA ARG A 43 -12.18 -1.29 -1.80
C ARG A 43 -13.20 -2.37 -2.16
N ARG A 44 -13.02 -3.05 -3.29
CA ARG A 44 -13.84 -4.21 -3.67
C ARG A 44 -13.48 -5.49 -2.92
N ALA A 45 -12.23 -5.61 -2.47
CA ALA A 45 -11.69 -6.84 -1.91
C ALA A 45 -11.80 -6.93 -0.38
N CYS A 46 -11.84 -5.81 0.35
CA CYS A 46 -11.79 -5.79 1.82
C CYS A 46 -12.61 -4.65 2.43
N GLY A 47 -12.82 -4.70 3.75
CA GLY A 47 -13.55 -3.68 4.52
C GLY A 47 -12.70 -2.53 5.05
N ALA A 48 -11.41 -2.48 4.72
CA ALA A 48 -10.44 -1.53 5.26
C ALA A 48 -10.65 -0.09 4.73
N GLU A 49 -10.12 0.90 5.45
CA GLU A 49 -10.03 2.27 4.94
C GLU A 49 -8.94 2.34 3.86
N VAL A 50 -9.31 2.62 2.62
CA VAL A 50 -8.37 2.65 1.48
C VAL A 50 -8.14 4.05 0.93
N GLN A 51 -6.89 4.49 0.91
CA GLN A 51 -6.47 5.75 0.29
C GLN A 51 -5.39 5.56 -0.78
N ALA A 52 -5.54 6.27 -1.90
CA ALA A 52 -4.53 6.34 -2.96
C ALA A 52 -3.64 7.57 -2.76
N PHE A 53 -2.35 7.39 -3.02
CA PHE A 53 -1.35 8.44 -2.98
C PHE A 53 -0.48 8.37 -4.22
N ASP A 54 0.05 9.51 -4.64
CA ASP A 54 1.00 9.58 -5.76
C ASP A 54 2.44 9.30 -5.32
N ARG A 55 2.72 9.39 -4.01
CA ARG A 55 4.07 9.27 -3.45
C ARG A 55 4.04 8.48 -2.14
N LEU A 56 5.15 7.78 -1.87
CA LEU A 56 5.30 6.93 -0.69
C LEU A 56 5.29 7.71 0.63
N LEU A 57 5.95 8.87 0.68
CA LEU A 57 6.11 9.60 1.94
C LEU A 57 4.76 10.10 2.53
N PRO A 58 3.86 10.72 1.75
CA PRO A 58 2.51 11.04 2.22
C PRO A 58 1.70 9.82 2.69
N ALA A 59 1.84 8.68 2.00
CA ALA A 59 1.18 7.43 2.40
C ALA A 59 1.66 6.94 3.77
N LEU A 60 2.97 7.00 4.02
CA LEU A 60 3.55 6.62 5.32
C LEU A 60 3.10 7.57 6.44
N ALA A 61 3.05 8.88 6.19
CA ALA A 61 2.58 9.85 7.17
C ALA A 61 1.11 9.62 7.54
N TRP A 62 0.26 9.31 6.55
CA TRP A 62 -1.15 9.00 6.74
C TRP A 62 -1.38 7.71 7.54
N LEU A 63 -0.58 6.66 7.27
CA LEU A 63 -0.61 5.42 8.04
C LEU A 63 -0.12 5.65 9.47
N GLY A 64 0.96 6.41 9.65
CA GLY A 64 1.53 6.73 10.96
C GLY A 64 0.59 7.54 11.86
N SER A 65 -0.28 8.40 11.28
CA SER A 65 -1.27 9.13 12.08
C SER A 65 -2.45 8.26 12.53
N ARG A 66 -2.65 7.09 11.93
CA ARG A 66 -3.75 6.16 12.21
C ARG A 66 -3.32 4.97 13.07
N LEU A 67 -2.04 4.61 13.02
CA LEU A 67 -1.45 3.51 13.77
C LEU A 67 -0.51 4.07 14.85
N PRO A 68 -1.03 4.59 15.98
CA PRO A 68 -0.20 5.05 17.09
C PRO A 68 0.61 3.91 17.73
N ALA A 69 0.12 2.67 17.62
CA ALA A 69 0.86 1.43 17.87
C ALA A 69 0.36 0.36 16.90
N GLY A 70 1.25 -0.30 16.16
CA GLY A 70 0.85 -1.31 15.17
C GLY A 70 2.00 -1.82 14.31
N THR A 71 1.69 -2.79 13.44
CA THR A 71 2.63 -3.33 12.45
C THR A 71 2.32 -2.74 11.08
N LEU A 72 3.31 -2.09 10.47
CA LEU A 72 3.22 -1.63 9.10
C LEU A 72 3.74 -2.71 8.14
N LEU A 73 2.86 -3.25 7.29
CA LEU A 73 3.25 -4.15 6.21
C LEU A 73 3.41 -3.38 4.89
N VAL A 74 4.60 -3.40 4.31
CA VAL A 74 4.87 -2.87 2.96
C VAL A 74 4.98 -4.03 1.98
N THR A 75 4.07 -4.10 1.00
CA THR A 75 3.98 -5.24 0.07
C THR A 75 3.65 -4.83 -1.37
N GLY A 76 3.67 -5.80 -2.29
CA GLY A 76 3.25 -5.65 -3.70
C GLY A 76 4.36 -5.32 -4.70
N SER A 77 5.59 -5.02 -4.26
CA SER A 77 6.80 -4.95 -5.12
C SER A 77 8.08 -4.76 -4.31
N PHE A 78 9.18 -5.37 -4.77
CA PHE A 78 10.53 -5.18 -4.22
C PHE A 78 10.98 -3.71 -4.21
N TYR A 79 10.55 -2.92 -5.20
CA TYR A 79 10.89 -1.49 -5.29
C TYR A 79 10.32 -0.69 -4.10
N HIS A 80 9.10 -1.00 -3.65
CA HIS A 80 8.52 -0.38 -2.46
C HIS A 80 9.27 -0.76 -1.18
N LEU A 81 9.71 -2.01 -1.09
CA LEU A 81 10.50 -2.51 0.04
C LEU A 81 11.85 -1.77 0.15
N ALA A 82 12.54 -1.57 -0.96
CA ALA A 82 13.81 -0.83 -1.01
C ALA A 82 13.62 0.64 -0.60
N ALA A 83 12.58 1.31 -1.11
CA ALA A 83 12.28 2.71 -0.80
C ALA A 83 11.90 2.89 0.68
N ALA A 84 11.03 2.04 1.23
CA ALA A 84 10.64 2.07 2.64
C ALA A 84 11.85 1.80 3.56
N ARG A 85 12.68 0.80 3.24
CA ARG A 85 13.91 0.49 4.00
C ARG A 85 14.89 1.67 4.01
N ARG A 86 15.03 2.40 2.89
CA ARG A 86 15.90 3.58 2.81
C ARG A 86 15.39 4.73 3.66
N LEU A 87 14.07 4.94 3.73
CA LEU A 87 13.46 5.98 4.55
C LEU A 87 13.65 5.69 6.05
N LEU A 88 13.37 4.45 6.48
CA LEU A 88 13.50 4.03 7.87
C LEU A 88 14.94 4.09 8.38
N ARG A 89 15.93 3.74 7.54
CA ARG A 89 17.36 3.82 7.92
C ARG A 89 17.92 5.24 8.05
N ARG A 90 17.23 6.26 7.56
CA ARG A 90 17.64 7.67 7.69
C ARG A 90 17.04 8.36 8.91
N THR A 91 16.10 7.70 9.57
CA THR A 91 15.42 8.18 10.78
C THR A 91 15.92 7.48 12.06
N SER A 92 16.91 6.59 11.93
CA SER A 92 17.66 5.96 13.02
C SER A 92 19.01 6.65 13.19
#